data_AF-I1BTC1-F1
#
_entry.id   AF-I1BTC1-F1
#
_cell.length_a   1.000
_cell.length_b   1.000
_cell.length_c   1.000
_cell.angle_alpha   90.00
_cell.angle_beta   90.00
_cell.angle_gamma   90.00
#
_symmetry.space_group_name_H-M   'P 1'
#
loop_
_entity.id
_entity.type
_entity.pdbx_description
1 polymer ?
#
loop_
_entity_poly.entity_id
_entity_poly.type
_entity_poly.pdbx_seq_one_letter_code
_entity_poly.pdbx_strand_id
1 'polypeptide(L)'
;MLPPFNTSTLLLFNRRLLNYPTFKLKYQPNVKEASVLMPLCIVDDKPSVLFTVRNMNMRTHRGEISFPGGKQDTTDESLESTALRETFEEIGYPPQSIDILGRYSAVPNKTGSLRVHPFVGFIKDKEIDLTRFNPDEVSRVFTLPVEYLIDRVFRKIIPEHYP
;
A
#
# COMPACT_ATOMS: atom_id res chain seq x y z
N MET A 1 13.24 19.90 -4.05
CA MET A 1 12.72 18.69 -4.72
C MET A 1 13.50 17.51 -4.18
N LEU A 2 12.81 16.44 -3.76
CA LEU A 2 13.49 15.22 -3.30
C LEU A 2 14.16 14.52 -4.51
N PRO A 3 15.38 13.96 -4.35
CA PRO A 3 15.97 13.17 -5.41
C PRO A 3 15.15 11.90 -5.68
N PRO A 4 15.20 11.34 -6.91
CA PRO A 4 14.59 10.05 -7.21
C PRO A 4 15.06 8.94 -6.25
N PHE A 5 14.24 7.89 -6.12
CA PHE A 5 14.67 6.70 -5.39
C PHE A 5 15.91 6.09 -6.06
N ASN A 6 16.91 5.78 -5.24
CA ASN A 6 18.12 5.07 -5.64
C ASN A 6 18.42 3.98 -4.60
N THR A 7 19.43 3.15 -4.88
CA THR A 7 19.81 2.03 -4.00
C THR A 7 20.00 2.44 -2.54
N SER A 8 20.67 3.56 -2.27
CA SER A 8 20.90 4.05 -0.91
C SER A 8 19.60 4.41 -0.19
N THR A 9 18.66 5.06 -0.88
CA THR A 9 17.35 5.41 -0.33
C THR A 9 16.50 4.17 -0.08
N LEU A 10 16.48 3.20 -1.00
CA LEU A 10 15.73 1.94 -0.85
C LEU A 10 16.29 1.10 0.32
N LEU A 11 17.62 1.06 0.47
CA LEU A 11 18.26 0.43 1.63
C LEU A 11 17.90 1.13 2.95
N LEU A 12 17.73 2.45 2.94
CA LEU A 12 17.29 3.18 4.13
C LEU A 12 15.86 2.80 4.52
N PHE A 13 14.94 2.66 3.55
CA PHE A 13 13.60 2.13 3.81
C PHE A 13 13.68 0.75 4.46
N ASN A 14 14.44 -0.17 3.89
CA ASN A 14 14.62 -1.51 4.44
C ASN A 14 15.12 -1.48 5.89
N ARG A 15 16.20 -0.73 6.18
CA ARG A 15 16.74 -0.60 7.55
C ARG A 15 15.74 -0.01 8.55
N ARG A 16 14.93 0.97 8.12
CA ARG A 16 13.89 1.59 8.97
C ARG A 16 12.72 0.64 9.20
N LEU A 17 12.32 -0.10 8.18
CA LEU A 17 11.27 -1.13 8.24
C LEU A 17 11.72 -2.41 8.93
N LEU A 18 13.00 -2.61 9.24
CA LEU A 18 13.45 -3.64 10.18
C LEU A 18 13.21 -3.24 11.64
N ASN A 19 13.07 -1.94 11.91
CA ASN A 19 12.94 -1.37 13.26
C ASN A 19 11.63 -0.57 13.40
N TYR A 20 10.55 -1.02 12.77
CA TYR A 20 9.26 -0.34 12.84
C TYR A 20 8.68 -0.42 14.27
N PRO A 21 7.97 0.63 14.74
CA PRO A 21 7.33 0.61 16.04
C PRO A 21 6.22 -0.46 16.07
N THR A 22 6.25 -1.31 17.09
CA THR A 22 5.21 -2.32 17.34
C THR A 22 4.10 -1.74 18.23
N PHE A 23 2.85 -1.92 17.82
CA PHE A 23 1.69 -1.46 18.59
C PHE A 23 0.90 -2.66 19.14
N LYS A 24 0.44 -2.56 20.39
CA LYS A 24 -0.51 -3.53 20.97
C LYS A 24 -1.94 -3.10 20.63
N LEU A 25 -2.45 -3.56 19.49
CA LEU A 25 -3.79 -3.24 19.01
C LEU A 25 -4.78 -4.36 19.34
N LYS A 26 -6.05 -4.00 19.55
CA LYS A 26 -7.13 -4.96 19.85
C LYS A 26 -7.74 -5.47 18.55
N TYR A 27 -8.05 -6.77 18.54
CA TYR A 27 -8.72 -7.46 17.44
C TYR A 27 -9.91 -8.23 17.99
N GLN A 28 -10.93 -8.44 17.17
CA GLN A 28 -12.03 -9.34 17.51
C GLN A 28 -11.55 -10.81 17.52
N PRO A 29 -12.28 -11.71 18.21
CA PRO A 29 -12.08 -13.14 18.04
C PRO A 29 -12.22 -13.56 16.57
N ASN A 30 -11.46 -14.55 16.11
CA ASN A 30 -11.46 -15.03 14.72
C ASN A 30 -11.17 -13.94 13.68
N VAL A 31 -10.24 -13.02 14.01
CA VAL A 31 -9.79 -11.96 13.11
C VAL A 31 -9.32 -12.53 11.76
N LYS A 32 -9.78 -11.91 10.67
CA LYS A 32 -9.32 -12.25 9.32
C LYS A 32 -8.02 -11.52 9.02
N GLU A 33 -7.18 -12.11 8.18
CA GLU A 33 -5.93 -11.51 7.74
C GLU A 33 -6.10 -10.86 6.35
N ALA A 34 -5.45 -9.73 6.16
CA ALA A 34 -5.37 -8.99 4.89
C ALA A 34 -4.00 -8.36 4.75
N SER A 35 -3.57 -8.12 3.52
CA SER A 35 -2.31 -7.42 3.25
C SER A 35 -2.50 -6.36 2.19
N VAL A 36 -1.76 -5.27 2.33
CA VAL A 36 -1.74 -4.16 1.37
C VAL A 36 -0.30 -3.82 1.00
N LEU A 37 -0.08 -3.38 -0.23
CA LEU A 37 1.20 -2.88 -0.69
C LEU A 37 1.15 -1.37 -0.81
N MET A 38 2.01 -0.66 -0.07
CA MET A 38 2.35 0.74 -0.32
C MET A 38 3.40 0.80 -1.44
N PRO A 39 3.02 1.12 -2.69
CA PRO A 39 3.92 1.01 -3.82
C PRO A 39 4.67 2.34 -3.99
N LEU A 40 5.98 2.30 -3.77
CA LEU A 40 6.91 3.36 -4.10
C LEU A 40 7.25 3.27 -5.59
N CYS A 41 7.24 4.40 -6.28
CA CYS A 41 7.57 4.47 -7.70
C CYS A 41 8.23 5.81 -8.04
N ILE A 42 8.66 5.96 -9.29
CA ILE A 42 9.20 7.21 -9.83
C ILE A 42 8.28 7.65 -10.97
N VAL A 43 7.77 8.88 -10.90
CA VAL A 43 6.96 9.51 -11.96
C VAL A 43 7.53 10.88 -12.22
N ASP A 44 7.87 11.18 -13.48
CA ASP A 44 8.52 12.43 -13.88
C ASP A 44 9.75 12.78 -13.03
N ASP A 45 10.63 11.78 -12.81
CA ASP A 45 11.81 11.85 -11.93
C ASP A 45 11.51 12.19 -10.46
N LYS A 46 10.25 12.08 -10.01
CA LYS A 46 9.85 12.34 -8.63
C LYS A 46 9.55 11.05 -7.87
N PRO A 47 10.12 10.87 -6.67
CA PRO A 47 9.72 9.77 -5.79
C PRO A 47 8.24 9.95 -5.43
N SER A 48 7.44 8.93 -5.69
CA SER A 48 6.00 8.98 -5.58
C SER A 48 5.44 7.72 -4.92
N VAL A 49 4.22 7.82 -4.40
CA VAL A 49 3.45 6.69 -3.88
C VAL A 49 2.21 6.50 -4.76
N LEU A 50 1.96 5.27 -5.18
CA LEU A 50 0.79 4.90 -5.98
C LEU A 50 -0.40 4.55 -5.10
N PHE A 51 -1.58 5.00 -5.53
CA PHE A 51 -2.86 4.76 -4.87
C PHE A 51 -3.88 4.25 -5.88
N THR A 52 -4.84 3.46 -5.37
CA THR A 52 -6.03 3.02 -6.10
C THR A 52 -7.25 3.74 -5.56
N VAL A 53 -8.26 3.92 -6.41
CA VAL A 53 -9.61 4.35 -6.02
C VAL A 53 -10.55 3.18 -6.27
N ARG A 54 -11.13 2.64 -5.19
CA ARG A 54 -12.03 1.48 -5.29
C ARG A 54 -13.25 1.79 -6.14
N ASN A 55 -13.68 0.82 -6.95
CA ASN A 55 -14.83 0.96 -7.82
C ASN A 55 -16.10 1.26 -7.02
N MET A 56 -16.89 2.22 -7.50
CA MET A 56 -18.17 2.66 -6.96
C MET A 56 -19.24 1.57 -6.91
N ASN A 57 -19.10 0.51 -7.71
CA ASN A 57 -20.07 -0.59 -7.79
C ASN A 57 -19.86 -1.66 -6.70
N MET A 58 -18.72 -1.65 -6.00
CA MET A 58 -18.42 -2.66 -4.96
C MET A 58 -19.31 -2.50 -3.73
N ARG A 59 -19.63 -3.58 -3.03
CA ARG A 59 -20.56 -3.55 -1.88
C ARG A 59 -20.05 -2.76 -0.66
N THR A 60 -18.74 -2.55 -0.55
CA THR A 60 -18.07 -1.89 0.58
C THR A 60 -16.97 -0.94 0.09
N HIS A 61 -16.72 0.15 0.84
CA HIS A 61 -15.62 1.09 0.64
C HIS A 61 -15.59 1.79 -0.74
N ARG A 62 -16.77 2.12 -1.28
CA ARG A 62 -16.95 2.74 -2.60
C ARG A 62 -16.22 4.09 -2.68
N GLY A 63 -15.39 4.27 -3.71
CA GLY A 63 -14.68 5.52 -3.95
C GLY A 63 -13.60 5.86 -2.91
N GLU A 64 -13.30 4.94 -1.98
CA GLU A 64 -12.21 5.14 -1.04
C GLU A 64 -10.87 5.06 -1.76
N ILE A 65 -9.96 5.97 -1.39
CA ILE A 65 -8.56 5.92 -1.78
C ILE A 65 -7.86 4.90 -0.89
N SER A 66 -7.17 3.94 -1.50
CA SER A 66 -6.48 2.86 -0.81
C SER A 66 -5.13 2.55 -1.44
N PHE A 67 -4.34 1.77 -0.71
CA PHE A 67 -3.28 0.98 -1.31
C PHE A 67 -3.88 -0.28 -1.95
N PRO A 68 -3.27 -0.82 -3.01
CA PRO A 68 -3.68 -2.12 -3.54
C PRO A 68 -3.51 -3.21 -2.48
N GLY A 69 -4.46 -4.13 -2.42
CA GLY A 69 -4.45 -5.19 -1.44
C GLY A 69 -5.82 -5.72 -1.07
N GLY A 70 -5.82 -6.83 -0.34
CA GLY A 70 -7.03 -7.56 -0.04
C GLY A 70 -6.84 -8.59 1.06
N LYS A 71 -7.84 -9.48 1.17
CA LYS A 71 -7.83 -10.53 2.20
C LYS A 71 -6.89 -11.65 1.78
N GLN A 72 -6.27 -12.28 2.77
CA GLN A 72 -5.48 -13.48 2.52
C GLN A 72 -6.40 -14.59 1.99
N ASP A 73 -6.01 -15.18 0.85
CA ASP A 73 -6.60 -16.42 0.36
C ASP A 73 -5.92 -17.62 1.03
N THR A 74 -6.65 -18.72 1.16
CA THR A 74 -6.12 -20.03 1.56
C THR A 74 -4.97 -20.53 0.69
N THR A 75 -4.86 -20.09 -0.56
CA THR A 75 -3.78 -20.45 -1.48
C THR A 75 -2.54 -19.57 -1.33
N ASP A 76 -2.61 -18.47 -0.57
CA ASP A 76 -1.49 -17.56 -0.39
C ASP A 76 -0.44 -18.18 0.55
N GLU A 77 0.77 -18.41 0.03
CA GLU A 77 1.89 -18.97 0.79
C GLU A 77 2.33 -18.08 1.98
N SER A 78 2.07 -16.78 1.87
CA SER A 78 2.41 -15.79 2.88
C SER A 78 1.57 -14.52 2.74
N LEU A 79 1.60 -13.66 3.77
CA LEU A 79 0.99 -12.33 3.72
C LEU A 79 1.64 -11.41 2.67
N GLU A 80 2.94 -11.60 2.41
CA GLU A 80 3.62 -10.89 1.34
C GLU A 80 3.08 -11.33 -0.03
N SER A 81 2.87 -12.65 -0.21
CA SER A 81 2.25 -13.22 -1.40
C SER A 81 0.84 -12.67 -1.62
N THR A 82 0.05 -12.49 -0.56
CA THR A 82 -1.26 -11.81 -0.63
C THR A 82 -1.13 -10.39 -1.18
N ALA A 83 -0.23 -9.56 -0.63
CA ALA A 83 -0.06 -8.18 -1.09
C ALA A 83 0.35 -8.11 -2.57
N LEU A 84 1.25 -9.01 -3.00
CA LEU A 84 1.73 -9.07 -4.38
C LEU A 84 0.67 -9.59 -5.34
N ARG A 85 -0.09 -10.64 -4.97
CA ARG A 85 -1.21 -11.17 -5.77
C ARG A 85 -2.27 -10.11 -6.00
N GLU A 86 -2.75 -9.48 -4.94
CA GLU A 86 -3.78 -8.44 -5.01
C GLU A 86 -3.31 -7.23 -5.81
N THR A 87 -2.04 -6.82 -5.66
CA THR A 87 -1.46 -5.76 -6.49
C THR A 87 -1.46 -6.13 -7.98
N PHE A 88 -1.13 -7.37 -8.31
CA PHE A 88 -1.18 -7.84 -9.68
C PHE A 88 -2.61 -7.90 -10.23
N GLU A 89 -3.57 -8.38 -9.43
CA GLU A 89 -4.99 -8.46 -9.81
C GLU A 89 -5.61 -7.07 -10.02
N GLU A 90 -5.34 -6.12 -9.10
CA GLU A 90 -5.95 -4.79 -9.16
C GLU A 90 -5.30 -3.87 -10.20
N ILE A 91 -3.97 -3.86 -10.31
CA ILE A 91 -3.22 -2.86 -11.10
C ILE A 91 -2.17 -3.47 -12.05
N GLY A 92 -2.08 -4.80 -12.14
CA GLY A 92 -1.31 -5.49 -13.17
C GLY A 92 0.20 -5.51 -12.98
N TYR A 93 0.75 -4.96 -11.90
CA TYR A 93 2.19 -5.03 -11.63
C TYR A 93 2.57 -6.43 -11.15
N PRO A 94 3.35 -7.22 -11.93
CA PRO A 94 3.69 -8.57 -11.55
C PRO A 94 4.64 -8.57 -10.33
N PRO A 95 4.61 -9.62 -9.49
CA PRO A 95 5.48 -9.70 -8.31
C PRO A 95 6.95 -9.43 -8.59
N GLN A 96 7.46 -9.86 -9.75
CA GLN A 96 8.86 -9.70 -10.15
C GLN A 96 9.25 -8.26 -10.48
N SER A 97 8.30 -7.36 -10.76
CA SER A 97 8.58 -5.93 -10.96
C SER A 97 8.63 -5.14 -9.64
N ILE A 98 8.40 -5.79 -8.51
CA ILE A 98 8.32 -5.16 -7.19
C ILE A 98 9.41 -5.70 -6.28
N ASP A 99 10.25 -4.82 -5.73
CA ASP A 99 11.18 -5.15 -4.66
C ASP A 99 10.52 -4.84 -3.31
N ILE A 100 10.23 -5.87 -2.51
CA ILE A 100 9.72 -5.68 -1.15
C ILE A 100 10.83 -5.14 -0.26
N LEU A 101 10.61 -3.94 0.28
CA LEU A 101 11.56 -3.26 1.16
C LEU A 101 11.36 -3.66 2.62
N GLY A 102 10.15 -4.08 2.99
CA GLY A 102 9.81 -4.55 4.32
C GLY A 102 8.33 -4.38 4.61
N ARG A 103 7.94 -4.61 5.87
CA ARG A 103 6.58 -4.43 6.35
C ARG A 103 6.51 -3.50 7.55
N TYR A 104 5.34 -2.93 7.78
CA TYR A 104 5.06 -2.12 8.97
C TYR A 104 4.11 -2.87 9.92
N SER A 105 3.89 -2.32 11.11
CA SER A 105 2.97 -2.90 12.10
C SER A 105 1.59 -3.12 11.50
N ALA A 106 1.03 -4.30 11.74
CA ALA A 106 -0.33 -4.60 11.36
C ALA A 106 -1.31 -3.68 12.10
N VAL A 107 -2.37 -3.26 11.41
CA VAL A 107 -3.41 -2.37 11.93
C VAL A 107 -4.79 -3.00 11.77
N PRO A 108 -5.72 -2.79 12.72
CA PRO A 108 -7.08 -3.25 12.57
C PRO A 108 -7.85 -2.37 11.58
N ASN A 109 -8.84 -2.94 10.89
CA ASN A 109 -9.90 -2.13 10.31
C ASN A 109 -10.73 -1.43 11.40
N LYS A 110 -11.65 -0.52 11.02
CA LYS A 110 -12.49 0.24 11.96
C LYS A 110 -13.23 -0.62 13.01
N THR A 111 -13.55 -1.87 12.67
CA THR A 111 -14.28 -2.79 13.55
C THR A 111 -13.37 -3.73 14.36
N GLY A 112 -12.09 -3.84 14.03
CA GLY A 112 -11.18 -4.84 14.59
C GLY A 112 -11.38 -6.27 14.07
N SER A 113 -12.25 -6.48 13.07
CA SER A 113 -12.53 -7.80 12.47
C SER A 113 -11.52 -8.23 11.41
N LEU A 114 -10.67 -7.30 10.96
CA LEU A 114 -9.64 -7.53 9.96
C LEU A 114 -8.30 -6.98 10.46
N ARG A 115 -7.25 -7.77 10.38
CA ARG A 115 -5.86 -7.38 10.63
C ARG A 115 -5.18 -7.16 9.28
N VAL A 116 -4.78 -5.91 9.04
CA VAL A 116 -4.18 -5.49 7.77
C VAL A 116 -2.67 -5.36 7.95
N HIS A 117 -1.91 -6.11 7.17
CA HIS A 117 -0.44 -6.10 7.15
C HIS A 117 0.08 -5.24 6.01
N PRO A 118 0.60 -4.03 6.30
CA PRO A 118 1.17 -3.17 5.28
C PRO A 118 2.58 -3.60 4.89
N PHE A 119 2.80 -3.84 3.60
CA PHE A 119 4.11 -3.99 2.98
C PHE A 119 4.48 -2.71 2.23
N VAL A 120 5.77 -2.41 2.19
CA VAL A 120 6.31 -1.32 1.36
C VAL A 120 7.15 -1.98 0.27
N GLY A 121 6.81 -1.70 -0.99
CA GLY A 121 7.54 -2.22 -2.14
C GLY A 121 7.92 -1.12 -3.10
N PHE A 122 8.98 -1.34 -3.87
CA PHE A 122 9.41 -0.44 -4.93
C PHE A 122 9.13 -1.05 -6.30
N ILE A 123 8.32 -0.36 -7.12
CA ILE A 123 8.08 -0.71 -8.51
C ILE A 123 9.32 -0.32 -9.32
N LYS A 124 9.96 -1.31 -9.93
CA LYS A 124 11.21 -1.16 -10.69
C LYS A 124 11.03 -0.59 -12.09
N ASP A 125 9.79 -0.61 -12.59
CA ASP A 125 9.48 -0.14 -13.93
C ASP A 125 9.84 1.35 -14.08
N LYS A 126 10.50 1.69 -15.18
CA LYS A 126 10.95 3.07 -15.44
C LYS A 126 9.79 4.01 -15.72
N GLU A 127 8.74 3.49 -16.32
CA GLU A 127 7.52 4.21 -16.66
C GLU A 127 6.35 3.53 -15.95
N ILE A 128 5.56 4.34 -15.24
CA ILE A 128 4.41 3.88 -14.47
C ILE A 128 3.15 4.09 -15.31
N ASP A 129 2.52 3.00 -15.74
CA ASP A 129 1.23 3.04 -16.41
C ASP A 129 0.10 3.20 -15.38
N LEU A 130 -0.54 4.36 -15.37
CA LEU A 130 -1.68 4.68 -14.48
C LEU A 130 -3.04 4.34 -15.12
N THR A 131 -3.05 3.90 -16.37
CA THR A 131 -4.27 3.50 -17.09
C THR A 131 -4.56 2.02 -16.96
N ARG A 132 -3.57 1.23 -16.53
CA ARG A 132 -3.68 -0.20 -16.30
C ARG A 132 -4.26 -0.50 -14.92
N PHE A 133 -5.50 -0.99 -14.89
CA PHE A 133 -6.14 -1.53 -13.69
C PHE A 133 -7.33 -2.42 -14.05
N ASN A 134 -7.74 -3.28 -13.13
CA ASN A 134 -8.95 -4.07 -13.25
C ASN A 134 -10.19 -3.18 -12.98
N PRO A 135 -11.02 -2.89 -13.99
CA PRO A 135 -12.16 -1.99 -13.82
C PRO A 135 -13.24 -2.56 -12.91
N ASP A 136 -13.29 -3.86 -12.63
CA ASP A 136 -14.27 -4.45 -11.71
C ASP A 136 -14.00 -4.07 -10.25
N GLU A 137 -12.75 -3.73 -9.92
CA GLU A 137 -12.30 -3.47 -8.55
C GLU A 137 -11.78 -2.05 -8.35
N VAL A 138 -11.13 -1.48 -9.37
CA VAL A 138 -10.49 -0.18 -9.35
C VAL A 138 -11.14 0.72 -10.40
N SER A 139 -11.44 1.95 -10.01
CA SER A 139 -11.98 2.98 -10.92
C SER A 139 -10.93 3.94 -11.43
N ARG A 140 -9.81 4.07 -10.70
CA ARG A 140 -8.72 4.98 -11.02
C ARG A 140 -7.45 4.58 -10.28
N VAL A 141 -6.30 4.75 -10.95
CA VAL A 141 -4.97 4.71 -10.34
C VAL A 141 -4.34 6.09 -10.46
N PHE A 142 -3.65 6.53 -9.42
CA PHE A 142 -2.91 7.80 -9.44
C PHE A 142 -1.72 7.76 -8.48
N THR A 143 -0.82 8.72 -8.62
CA THR A 143 0.33 8.87 -7.73
C THR A 143 0.31 10.21 -7.02
N LEU A 144 0.93 10.26 -5.84
CA LEU A 144 1.26 11.51 -5.16
C LEU A 144 2.77 11.55 -4.89
N PRO A 145 3.45 12.67 -5.20
CA PRO A 145 4.85 12.82 -4.85
C PRO A 145 5.06 12.67 -3.33
N VAL A 146 6.14 12.02 -2.93
CA VAL A 146 6.51 11.87 -1.51
C VAL A 146 6.66 13.22 -0.84
N GLU A 147 7.21 14.21 -1.56
CA GLU A 147 7.36 15.59 -1.05
C GLU A 147 6.01 16.21 -0.67
N TYR A 148 4.97 15.99 -1.49
CA TYR A 148 3.61 16.43 -1.18
C TYR A 148 3.08 15.70 0.06
N LEU A 149 3.29 14.38 0.11
CA LEU A 149 2.82 13.55 1.21
C LEU A 149 3.46 13.92 2.53
N ILE A 150 4.73 14.36 2.61
CA ILE A 150 5.42 14.69 3.87
C ILE A 150 5.29 16.14 4.31
N ASP A 151 4.82 17.02 3.43
CA ASP A 151 4.61 18.42 3.75
C ASP A 151 3.45 18.57 4.74
N ARG A 152 3.68 19.35 5.81
CA ARG A 152 2.68 19.60 6.85
C ARG A 152 1.56 20.52 6.37
N VAL A 153 1.80 21.36 5.36
CA VAL A 153 0.79 22.26 4.80
C VAL A 153 -0.38 21.47 4.18
N PHE A 154 -0.09 20.31 3.60
CA PHE A 154 -1.10 19.42 3.00
C PHE A 154 -1.64 18.36 3.98
N ARG A 155 -1.23 18.40 5.25
CA ARG A 155 -1.67 17.46 6.28
C ARG A 155 -2.55 18.16 7.31
N LYS A 156 -3.77 17.68 7.46
CA LYS A 156 -4.61 17.98 8.62
C LYS A 156 -4.71 16.75 9.50
N ILE A 157 -4.21 16.83 10.72
CA ILE A 157 -4.41 15.76 11.71
C ILE A 157 -5.86 15.85 12.16
N ILE A 158 -6.63 14.78 11.90
CA ILE A 158 -7.99 14.63 12.42
C ILE A 158 -7.88 13.83 13.72
N PRO A 159 -8.20 14.40 14.89
CA PRO A 159 -7.93 13.78 16.19
C PRO A 159 -8.68 12.47 16.50
N GLU A 160 -9.56 11.95 15.63
CA GLU A 160 -10.62 11.02 16.06
C GLU A 160 -10.59 9.61 15.45
N HIS A 161 -9.56 9.17 14.73
CA HIS A 161 -9.67 7.89 13.97
C HIS A 161 -8.48 6.93 14.07
N TYR A 162 -7.65 7.03 15.11
CA TYR A 162 -6.72 5.96 15.46
C TYR A 162 -7.17 5.31 16.79
N PRO A 163 -7.33 3.97 16.84
CA PRO A 163 -7.63 3.27 18.09
C PRO A 163 -6.50 3.39 19.11
#